data_AF-A0A0F9LHL6-F1
#
_entry.id   AF-A0A0F9LHL6-F1
#
_cell.length_a   1.000
_cell.length_b   1.000
_cell.length_c   1.000
_cell.angle_alpha   90.00
_cell.angle_beta   90.00
_cell.angle_gamma   90.00
#
_symmetry.space_group_name_H-M   'P 1'
#
loop_
_entity.id
_entity.type
_entity.pdbx_description
1 polymer ?
#
loop_
_entity_poly.entity_id
_entity_poly.type
_entity_poly.pdbx_seq_one_letter_code
_entity_poly.pdbx_strand_id
1 'polypeptide(L)'
;MNLNQTRRNLENGNSEIFNNLQSSPSASLNHDDHAEIHGYADQYIGWSFSTLPSQIIHVWALEAFQYSLWTSGLSASGHLLSTSSSDSGTFNVPTGSTWYIVFWNDMTGSQNTIVLYNANFVGDSRPPSLTVYKPYGSYYPGETLPIDWSSVNAGSSVSIELYKGATLYTTISSSTSNDGYSE
;
A
#
# COMPACT_ATOMS: atom_id res chain seq x y z
N MET A 1 -30.47 32.54 -25.31
CA MET A 1 -31.11 31.82 -24.19
C MET A 1 -30.05 31.71 -23.10
N ASN A 2 -30.34 32.25 -21.92
CA ASN A 2 -29.40 32.55 -20.85
C ASN A 2 -29.77 31.75 -19.59
N LEU A 3 -28.79 31.53 -18.69
CA LEU A 3 -28.88 31.09 -17.27
C LEU A 3 -29.21 29.58 -17.06
N ASN A 4 -28.58 28.78 -16.18
CA ASN A 4 -27.89 29.00 -14.89
C ASN A 4 -26.97 27.79 -14.60
N GLN A 5 -25.68 27.96 -14.33
CA GLN A 5 -25.07 27.86 -12.99
C GLN A 5 -25.95 27.23 -11.89
N THR A 6 -25.55 26.06 -11.39
CA THR A 6 -25.86 25.64 -10.02
C THR A 6 -24.55 25.46 -9.25
N ARG A 7 -24.11 26.56 -8.63
CA ARG A 7 -23.34 26.52 -7.37
C ARG A 7 -24.36 26.46 -6.23
N ARG A 8 -24.24 25.46 -5.36
CA ARG A 8 -24.30 25.53 -3.88
C ARG A 8 -24.70 24.18 -3.30
N ASN A 9 -23.76 23.56 -2.59
CA ASN A 9 -23.91 23.26 -1.17
C ASN A 9 -22.50 23.09 -0.60
N LEU A 10 -21.95 24.22 -0.14
CA LEU A 10 -20.91 24.27 0.87
C LEU A 10 -21.64 24.70 2.13
N GLU A 11 -21.79 23.82 3.09
CA GLU A 11 -21.90 24.18 4.50
C GLU A 11 -21.62 22.94 5.38
N ASN A 12 -20.48 23.01 6.07
CA ASN A 12 -20.12 22.36 7.32
C ASN A 12 -20.18 20.83 7.41
N GLY A 13 -19.04 20.22 7.09
CA GLY A 13 -18.60 18.96 7.64
C GLY A 13 -17.12 18.84 7.36
N ASN A 14 -16.29 18.94 8.40
CA ASN A 14 -14.86 18.63 8.49
C ASN A 14 -14.12 18.49 7.15
N SER A 15 -13.18 19.40 6.89
CA SER A 15 -12.14 19.15 5.90
C SER A 15 -11.31 17.95 6.36
N GLU A 16 -11.77 16.74 6.02
CA GLU A 16 -10.93 15.56 6.07
C GLU A 16 -9.82 15.79 5.05
N ILE A 17 -8.61 15.93 5.58
CA ILE A 17 -7.40 15.92 4.79
C ILE A 17 -7.38 14.57 4.10
N PHE A 18 -7.69 14.52 2.80
CA PHE A 18 -7.49 13.34 1.96
C PHE A 18 -5.99 13.10 1.79
N ASN A 19 -5.32 12.64 2.84
CA ASN A 19 -4.03 11.98 2.76
C ASN A 19 -4.28 10.61 2.11
N ASN A 20 -4.52 10.56 0.80
CA ASN A 20 -4.41 9.37 -0.07
C ASN A 20 -4.84 9.62 -1.52
N LEU A 21 -4.52 10.79 -2.10
CA LEU A 21 -4.25 10.81 -3.54
C LEU A 21 -2.85 10.21 -3.78
N GLN A 22 -2.64 8.95 -3.41
CA GLN A 22 -1.63 8.16 -4.11
C GLN A 22 -2.10 8.14 -5.56
N SER A 23 -1.41 8.88 -6.43
CA SER A 23 -1.66 8.80 -7.86
C SER A 23 -1.67 7.33 -8.25
N SER A 24 -2.74 6.88 -8.91
CA SER A 24 -2.86 5.52 -9.41
C SER A 24 -1.56 5.12 -10.11
N PRO A 25 -0.82 4.11 -9.61
CA PRO A 25 0.32 3.58 -10.35
C PRO A 25 -0.13 3.10 -11.73
N SER A 26 0.75 3.25 -12.71
CA SER A 26 0.55 2.74 -14.06
C SER A 26 1.60 1.66 -14.35
N ALA A 27 1.19 0.53 -14.88
CA ALA A 27 2.09 -0.53 -15.31
C ALA A 27 1.78 -0.95 -16.75
N SER A 28 2.82 -1.14 -17.58
CA SER A 28 2.66 -1.79 -18.88
C SER A 28 2.67 -3.31 -18.68
N LEU A 29 1.65 -3.99 -19.18
CA LEU A 29 1.47 -5.43 -19.08
C LEU A 29 1.48 -6.03 -20.49
N ASN A 30 2.43 -6.92 -20.77
CA ASN A 30 2.31 -7.83 -21.91
C ASN A 30 1.34 -8.96 -21.57
N HIS A 31 1.16 -9.90 -22.50
CA HIS A 31 0.45 -11.16 -22.21
C HIS A 31 1.14 -11.89 -21.04
N ASP A 32 0.32 -12.39 -20.11
CA ASP A 32 0.69 -13.07 -18.86
C ASP A 32 1.43 -12.22 -17.81
N ASP A 33 1.70 -10.94 -18.09
CA ASP A 33 2.23 -10.01 -17.09
C ASP A 33 1.15 -9.57 -16.10
N HIS A 34 1.57 -9.17 -14.91
CA HIS A 34 0.70 -8.62 -13.87
C HIS A 34 1.28 -7.37 -13.22
N ALA A 35 0.39 -6.60 -12.59
CA ALA A 35 0.75 -5.58 -11.62
C ALA A 35 -0.02 -5.81 -10.33
N GLU A 36 0.53 -5.34 -9.22
CA GLU A 36 -0.05 -5.53 -7.91
C GLU A 36 0.02 -4.28 -7.03
N ILE A 37 -0.92 -4.21 -6.10
CA ILE A 37 -0.86 -3.30 -4.95
C ILE A 37 -1.25 -4.09 -3.71
N HIS A 38 -0.61 -3.83 -2.58
CA HIS A 38 -0.83 -4.59 -1.36
C HIS A 38 -0.78 -3.72 -0.11
N GLY A 39 -1.40 -4.22 0.95
CA GLY A 39 -1.51 -3.53 2.23
C GLY A 39 -2.23 -4.38 3.27
N TYR A 40 -2.16 -3.96 4.53
CA TYR A 40 -2.91 -4.60 5.60
C TYR A 40 -4.35 -4.09 5.60
N ALA A 41 -5.31 -5.01 5.63
CA ALA A 41 -6.71 -4.71 5.82
C ALA A 41 -7.35 -5.78 6.71
N ASP A 42 -8.30 -5.38 7.54
CA ASP A 42 -9.11 -6.28 8.37
C ASP A 42 -10.62 -6.03 8.24
N GLN A 43 -11.03 -5.04 7.44
CA GLN A 43 -12.44 -4.77 7.12
C GLN A 43 -12.71 -4.97 5.63
N TYR A 44 -12.17 -4.09 4.78
CA TYR A 44 -12.40 -4.16 3.33
C TYR A 44 -11.29 -3.49 2.54
N ILE A 45 -11.25 -3.79 1.25
CA ILE A 45 -10.36 -3.17 0.28
C ILE A 45 -11.21 -2.55 -0.82
N GLY A 46 -11.15 -1.23 -0.95
CA GLY A 46 -11.68 -0.55 -2.13
C GLY A 46 -10.68 -0.65 -3.26
N TRP A 47 -11.11 -1.00 -4.47
CA TRP A 47 -10.22 -1.16 -5.63
C TRP A 47 -10.85 -0.59 -6.89
N SER A 48 -10.00 -0.17 -7.83
CA SER A 48 -10.43 0.32 -9.14
C SER A 48 -9.33 0.17 -10.17
N PHE A 49 -9.69 -0.06 -11.43
CA PHE A 49 -8.73 -0.03 -12.53
C PHE A 49 -9.35 0.37 -13.88
N SER A 50 -8.47 0.69 -14.82
CA SER A 50 -8.79 0.81 -16.25
C SER A 50 -7.58 0.43 -17.10
N THR A 51 -7.82 -0.07 -18.31
CA THR A 51 -6.77 -0.47 -19.25
C THR A 51 -6.70 0.44 -20.49
N LEU A 52 -5.49 0.62 -21.03
CA LEU A 52 -5.24 1.42 -22.24
C LEU A 52 -4.11 0.80 -23.11
N PRO A 53 -4.39 0.35 -24.36
CA PRO A 53 -5.71 0.22 -24.98
C PRO A 53 -6.64 -0.71 -24.19
N SER A 54 -7.96 -0.59 -24.38
CA SER A 54 -8.93 -1.44 -23.68
C SER A 54 -8.62 -2.92 -23.90
N GLN A 55 -8.21 -3.59 -22.84
CA GLN A 55 -7.90 -5.01 -22.77
C GLN A 55 -8.59 -5.58 -21.53
N ILE A 56 -9.30 -6.68 -21.69
CA ILE A 56 -9.90 -7.39 -20.56
C ILE A 56 -8.77 -8.06 -19.77
N ILE A 57 -8.78 -7.87 -18.46
CA ILE A 57 -7.85 -8.49 -17.53
C ILE A 57 -8.62 -9.16 -16.40
N HIS A 58 -7.99 -10.08 -15.69
CA HIS A 58 -8.54 -10.62 -14.46
C HIS A 58 -7.98 -9.87 -13.26
N VAL A 59 -8.86 -9.51 -12.33
CA VAL A 59 -8.49 -8.88 -11.06
C VAL A 59 -8.77 -9.84 -9.92
N TRP A 60 -7.77 -10.08 -9.08
CA TRP A 60 -7.85 -11.03 -7.97
C TRP A 60 -7.43 -10.40 -6.65
N ALA A 61 -8.07 -10.80 -5.56
CA ALA A 61 -7.57 -10.59 -4.20
C ALA A 61 -6.93 -11.86 -3.66
N LEU A 62 -5.69 -11.76 -3.19
CA LEU A 62 -4.92 -12.85 -2.60
C LEU A 62 -4.38 -12.45 -1.23
N GLU A 63 -4.38 -13.38 -0.27
CA GLU A 63 -3.57 -13.21 0.94
C GLU A 63 -2.08 -13.29 0.60
N ALA A 64 -1.21 -12.66 1.39
CA ALA A 64 0.24 -12.61 1.15
C ALA A 64 0.88 -14.00 0.92
N PHE A 65 0.45 -15.01 1.67
CA PHE A 65 0.93 -16.38 1.48
C PHE A 65 0.49 -16.96 0.14
N GLN A 66 -0.77 -16.73 -0.27
CA GLN A 66 -1.30 -17.19 -1.56
C GLN A 66 -0.62 -16.50 -2.73
N TYR A 67 -0.36 -15.20 -2.60
CA TYR A 67 0.42 -14.44 -3.58
C TYR A 67 1.82 -15.05 -3.77
N SER A 68 2.52 -15.35 -2.67
CA SER A 68 3.85 -15.98 -2.72
C SER A 68 3.84 -17.35 -3.40
N LEU A 69 2.82 -18.18 -3.14
CA LEU A 69 2.63 -19.45 -3.84
C LEU A 69 2.44 -19.23 -5.35
N TRP A 70 1.54 -18.32 -5.72
CA TRP A 70 1.22 -18.01 -7.12
C TRP A 70 2.43 -17.51 -7.91
N THR A 71 3.18 -16.54 -7.37
CA THR A 71 4.40 -16.01 -8.01
C THR A 71 5.53 -17.04 -8.08
N SER A 72 5.49 -18.08 -7.23
CA SER A 72 6.43 -19.20 -7.26
C SER A 72 6.03 -20.31 -8.25
N GLY A 73 4.93 -20.13 -8.99
CA GLY A 73 4.39 -21.12 -9.92
C GLY A 73 3.71 -22.32 -9.23
N LEU A 74 3.35 -22.18 -7.96
CA LEU A 74 2.63 -23.19 -7.19
C LEU A 74 1.12 -22.93 -7.22
N SER A 75 0.34 -23.96 -6.88
CA SER A 75 -1.12 -23.82 -6.74
C SER A 75 -1.46 -22.85 -5.60
N ALA A 76 -2.21 -21.81 -5.93
CA ALA A 76 -2.71 -20.80 -5.01
C ALA A 76 -4.23 -20.66 -5.14
N SER A 77 -4.87 -20.09 -4.12
CA SER A 77 -6.28 -19.70 -4.13
C SER A 77 -6.44 -18.21 -3.90
N GLY A 78 -7.44 -17.61 -4.55
CA GLY A 78 -7.77 -16.20 -4.41
C GLY A 78 -9.24 -15.93 -4.72
N HIS A 79 -9.64 -14.67 -4.59
CA HIS A 79 -10.99 -14.21 -4.90
C HIS A 79 -10.98 -13.45 -6.21
N LEU A 80 -11.70 -13.94 -7.22
CA LEU A 80 -11.89 -13.22 -8.48
C LEU A 80 -12.79 -12.00 -8.23
N LEU A 81 -12.30 -10.83 -8.59
CA LEU A 81 -12.98 -9.55 -8.37
C LEU A 81 -13.58 -8.99 -9.66
N SER A 82 -12.88 -9.12 -10.79
CA SER A 82 -13.35 -8.61 -12.09
C SER A 82 -12.74 -9.36 -13.27
N THR A 83 -13.45 -9.35 -14.40
CA THR A 83 -13.04 -9.89 -15.70
C THR A 83 -13.37 -8.89 -16.82
N SER A 84 -13.04 -7.62 -16.58
CA SER A 84 -13.39 -6.48 -17.43
C SER A 84 -12.15 -5.70 -17.87
N SER A 85 -12.31 -4.72 -18.76
CA SER A 85 -11.22 -3.79 -19.12
C SER A 85 -11.16 -2.54 -18.23
N SER A 86 -12.21 -2.26 -17.48
CA SER A 86 -12.24 -1.27 -16.41
C SER A 86 -13.35 -1.62 -15.44
N ASP A 87 -13.09 -1.49 -14.15
CA ASP A 87 -14.05 -1.79 -13.11
C ASP A 87 -13.61 -1.20 -11.77
N SER A 88 -14.51 -1.22 -10.79
CA SER A 88 -14.23 -0.84 -9.41
C SER A 88 -15.15 -1.57 -8.45
N GLY A 89 -14.70 -1.77 -7.21
CA GLY A 89 -15.52 -2.43 -6.22
C GLY A 89 -14.94 -2.39 -4.82
N THR A 90 -15.58 -3.16 -3.94
CA THR A 90 -15.16 -3.37 -2.57
C THR A 90 -15.04 -4.86 -2.32
N PHE A 91 -13.88 -5.30 -1.86
CA PHE A 91 -13.67 -6.66 -1.39
C PHE A 91 -13.74 -6.66 0.14
N ASN A 92 -14.72 -7.36 0.71
CA ASN A 92 -14.82 -7.53 2.16
C ASN A 92 -13.79 -8.54 2.63
N VAL A 93 -12.91 -8.13 3.52
CA VAL A 93 -11.77 -8.93 3.98
C VAL A 93 -12.25 -9.96 5.00
N PRO A 94 -12.00 -11.27 4.77
CA PRO A 94 -12.39 -12.31 5.73
C PRO A 94 -11.60 -12.27 7.04
N THR A 95 -10.31 -11.92 6.96
CA THR A 95 -9.36 -11.95 8.07
C THR A 95 -8.34 -10.82 7.95
N GLY A 96 -8.03 -10.19 9.09
CA GLY A 96 -7.01 -9.14 9.17
C GLY A 96 -5.63 -9.64 8.77
N SER A 97 -5.18 -9.26 7.58
CA SER A 97 -3.94 -9.76 6.97
C SER A 97 -3.38 -8.76 5.95
N THR A 98 -2.20 -9.06 5.42
CA THR A 98 -1.70 -8.40 4.22
C THR A 98 -2.34 -9.05 2.99
N TRP A 99 -3.03 -8.24 2.21
CA TRP A 99 -3.73 -8.64 1.00
C TRP A 99 -3.10 -7.98 -0.22
N TYR A 100 -3.12 -8.70 -1.34
CA TYR A 100 -2.67 -8.25 -2.65
C TYR A 100 -3.88 -8.15 -3.57
N ILE A 101 -4.02 -7.01 -4.24
CA ILE A 101 -4.89 -6.86 -5.40
C ILE A 101 -4.01 -6.98 -6.64
N VAL A 102 -4.25 -8.03 -7.42
CA VAL A 102 -3.47 -8.39 -8.60
C VAL A 102 -4.29 -8.10 -9.85
N PHE A 103 -3.69 -7.37 -10.79
CA PHE A 103 -4.23 -7.03 -12.10
C PHE A 103 -3.47 -7.84 -13.14
N TRP A 104 -4.07 -8.91 -13.66
CA TRP A 104 -3.38 -9.93 -14.46
C TRP A 104 -3.89 -9.99 -15.91
N ASN A 105 -2.98 -9.83 -16.88
CA ASN A 105 -3.29 -9.88 -18.31
C ASN A 105 -3.13 -11.30 -18.90
N ASP A 106 -3.81 -12.27 -18.30
CA ASP A 106 -3.67 -13.71 -18.53
C ASP A 106 -4.55 -14.28 -19.65
N MET A 107 -5.46 -13.49 -20.19
CA MET A 107 -6.36 -13.99 -21.23
C MET A 107 -5.58 -14.43 -22.46
N THR A 108 -5.83 -15.66 -22.93
CA THR A 108 -5.21 -16.18 -24.14
C THR A 108 -5.49 -15.25 -25.33
N GLY A 109 -4.42 -14.78 -25.98
CA GLY A 109 -4.52 -13.83 -27.10
C GLY A 109 -4.75 -12.38 -26.66
N SER A 110 -4.52 -12.04 -25.38
CA SER A 110 -4.52 -10.66 -24.93
C SER A 110 -3.47 -9.82 -25.65
N GLN A 111 -3.81 -8.56 -25.90
CA GLN A 111 -2.83 -7.59 -26.37
C GLN A 111 -2.13 -6.92 -25.18
N ASN A 112 -1.02 -6.24 -25.48
CA ASN A 112 -0.34 -5.42 -24.50
C ASN A 112 -1.24 -4.24 -24.08
N THR A 113 -1.21 -3.92 -22.79
CA THR A 113 -1.97 -2.80 -22.24
C THR A 113 -1.20 -2.08 -21.16
N ILE A 114 -1.54 -0.83 -20.90
CA ILE A 114 -1.25 -0.16 -19.64
C ILE A 114 -2.42 -0.44 -18.70
N VAL A 115 -2.16 -0.70 -17.42
CA VAL A 115 -3.17 -0.68 -16.37
C VAL A 115 -2.96 0.54 -15.48
N LEU A 116 -4.02 1.32 -15.28
CA LEU A 116 -4.09 2.38 -14.27
C LEU A 116 -4.94 1.84 -13.12
N TYR A 117 -4.38 1.73 -11.93
CA TYR A 117 -5.04 1.05 -10.81
C TYR A 117 -4.87 1.79 -9.48
N ASN A 118 -5.76 1.50 -8.54
CA ASN A 118 -5.64 1.94 -7.16
C ASN A 118 -6.30 0.94 -6.21
N ALA A 119 -5.83 0.92 -4.96
CA ALA A 119 -6.51 0.23 -3.88
C ALA A 119 -6.37 1.00 -2.56
N ASN A 120 -7.43 0.96 -1.75
CA ASN A 120 -7.47 1.51 -0.40
C ASN A 120 -7.74 0.37 0.59
N PHE A 121 -6.76 0.09 1.45
CA PHE A 121 -6.81 -0.98 2.45
C PHE A 121 -7.36 -0.41 3.75
N VAL A 122 -8.53 -0.90 4.18
CA VAL A 122 -9.26 -0.33 5.31
C VAL A 122 -9.31 -1.27 6.48
N GLY A 123 -9.12 -0.66 7.66
CA GLY A 123 -9.47 -1.25 8.94
C GLY A 123 -8.31 -1.47 9.90
N ASP A 124 -7.05 -1.34 9.44
CA ASP A 124 -5.84 -1.68 10.22
C ASP A 124 -5.93 -1.36 11.71
N SER A 125 -6.35 -2.36 12.49
CA SER A 125 -6.58 -2.23 13.93
C SER A 125 -5.37 -2.67 14.74
N ARG A 126 -4.21 -2.92 14.11
CA ARG A 126 -3.01 -3.36 14.81
C ARG A 126 -2.56 -2.25 15.77
N PRO A 127 -2.17 -2.58 17.01
CA PRO A 127 -1.69 -1.57 17.94
C PRO A 127 -0.44 -0.88 17.37
N PRO A 128 -0.27 0.43 17.60
CA PRO A 128 0.95 1.12 17.23
C PRO A 128 2.17 0.42 17.82
N SER A 129 3.18 0.18 16.98
CA SER A 129 4.44 -0.43 17.41
C SER A 129 5.62 0.13 16.62
N LEU A 130 6.79 0.13 17.25
CA LEU A 130 8.06 0.54 16.68
C LEU A 130 9.13 -0.42 17.19
N THR A 131 9.89 -1.03 16.29
CA THR A 131 10.99 -1.94 16.63
C THR A 131 12.25 -1.48 15.93
N VAL A 132 13.30 -1.19 16.71
CA VAL A 132 14.63 -0.82 16.19
C VAL A 132 15.44 -2.10 15.99
N TYR A 133 16.06 -2.25 14.81
CA TYR A 133 16.91 -3.38 14.44
C TYR A 133 18.39 -3.03 14.44
N LYS A 134 18.73 -1.77 14.12
CA LYS A 134 20.11 -1.28 14.14
C LYS A 134 20.19 0.09 14.80
N PRO A 135 21.33 0.40 15.43
CA PRO A 135 22.46 -0.49 15.69
C PRO A 135 22.16 -1.58 16.74
N TYR A 136 22.76 -2.77 16.58
CA TYR A 136 22.75 -3.88 17.54
C TYR A 136 24.16 -4.48 17.70
N GLY A 137 24.69 -4.47 18.94
CA GLY A 137 25.97 -5.06 19.29
C GLY A 137 27.04 -4.05 19.72
N SER A 138 28.30 -4.40 19.50
CA SER A 138 29.48 -3.59 19.86
C SER A 138 30.05 -2.91 18.62
N TYR A 139 30.52 -1.67 18.79
CA TYR A 139 31.00 -0.81 17.72
C TYR A 139 32.29 -0.10 18.10
N TYR A 140 33.05 0.32 17.11
CA TYR A 140 34.29 1.07 17.32
C TYR A 140 34.02 2.58 17.37
N PRO A 141 34.77 3.32 18.22
CA PRO A 141 34.68 4.78 18.22
C PRO A 141 34.97 5.36 16.83
N GLY A 142 34.12 6.28 16.37
CA GLY A 142 34.24 6.95 15.08
C GLY A 142 33.48 6.26 13.94
N GLU A 143 32.85 5.11 14.17
CA GLU A 143 31.96 4.49 13.18
C GLU A 143 30.67 5.31 13.01
N THR A 144 30.20 5.41 11.76
CA THR A 144 28.86 5.90 11.41
C THR A 144 27.98 4.68 11.18
N LEU A 145 26.86 4.62 11.90
CA LEU A 145 25.99 3.45 11.91
C LEU A 145 24.57 3.88 11.57
N PRO A 146 23.95 3.27 10.55
CA PRO A 146 22.56 3.55 10.26
C PRO A 146 21.64 3.02 11.37
N ILE A 147 20.50 3.68 11.50
CA ILE A 147 19.42 3.28 12.39
C ILE A 147 18.31 2.72 11.53
N ASP A 148 18.08 1.42 11.68
CA ASP A 148 17.03 0.70 10.95
C ASP A 148 15.89 0.39 11.92
N TRP A 149 14.65 0.60 11.51
CA TRP A 149 13.47 0.21 12.28
C TRP A 149 12.32 -0.25 11.40
N SER A 150 11.35 -0.93 12.02
CA SER A 150 10.01 -1.11 11.46
C SER A 150 8.98 -0.49 12.38
N SER A 151 7.84 -0.12 11.80
CA SER A 151 6.70 0.37 12.56
C SER A 151 5.38 -0.14 12.02
N VAL A 152 4.37 -0.13 12.88
CA VAL A 152 2.98 -0.37 12.52
C VAL A 152 2.18 0.78 13.14
N ASN A 153 1.34 1.45 12.36
CA ASN A 153 0.45 2.52 12.83
C ASN A 153 1.13 3.59 13.72
N ALA A 154 2.40 3.91 13.45
CA ALA A 154 3.23 4.82 14.26
C ALA A 154 3.28 6.27 13.74
N GLY A 155 2.42 6.61 12.77
CA GLY A 155 2.40 7.93 12.13
C GLY A 155 3.45 8.11 11.04
N SER A 156 3.56 9.33 10.51
CA SER A 156 4.41 9.66 9.36
C SER A 156 5.85 10.06 9.71
N SER A 157 6.14 10.29 11.00
CA SER A 157 7.45 10.76 11.47
C SER A 157 7.82 10.14 12.81
N VAL A 158 9.11 9.96 13.04
CA VAL A 158 9.66 9.45 14.31
C VAL A 158 10.69 10.42 14.90
N SER A 159 10.78 10.43 16.23
CA SER A 159 11.90 11.02 16.97
C SER A 159 12.89 9.90 17.32
N ILE A 160 14.19 10.19 17.18
CA ILE A 160 15.28 9.26 17.46
C ILE A 160 16.10 9.80 18.63
N GLU A 161 16.06 9.07 19.74
CA GLU A 161 16.74 9.42 20.98
C GLU A 161 17.68 8.29 21.39
N LEU A 162 18.93 8.66 21.70
CA LEU A 162 19.94 7.73 22.19
C LEU A 162 19.95 7.75 23.72
N TYR A 163 19.70 6.59 24.33
CA TYR A 163 19.73 6.40 25.77
C TYR A 163 20.97 5.62 26.20
N LYS A 164 21.52 5.97 27.36
CA LYS A 164 22.51 5.18 28.09
C LYS A 164 21.84 4.60 29.34
N GLY A 165 21.43 3.34 29.26
CA GLY A 165 20.55 2.75 30.28
C GLY A 165 19.19 3.46 30.25
N ALA A 166 18.77 4.03 31.38
CA ALA A 166 17.52 4.79 31.48
C ALA A 166 17.68 6.30 31.26
N THR A 167 18.91 6.79 31.03
CA THR A 167 19.19 8.23 30.90
C THR A 167 19.32 8.61 29.43
N LEU A 168 18.59 9.64 29.01
CA LEU A 168 18.76 10.24 27.69
C LEU A 168 20.19 10.79 27.56
N TYR A 169 20.93 10.31 26.56
CA TYR A 169 22.27 10.80 26.26
C TYR A 169 22.20 11.95 25.25
N THR A 170 21.48 11.77 24.14
CA THR A 170 21.24 12.84 23.15
C THR A 170 20.01 12.53 22.30
N THR A 171 19.40 13.55 21.73
CA THR A 171 18.49 13.42 20.59
C THR A 171 19.33 13.39 19.31
N ILE A 172 19.18 12.35 18.51
CA ILE A 172 19.83 12.22 17.20
C ILE A 172 19.03 13.00 16.16
N SER A 173 17.71 12.81 16.16
CA SER A 173 16.78 13.55 15.33
C SER A 173 15.49 13.79 16.11
N SER A 174 15.03 15.03 16.17
CA SER A 174 13.74 15.37 16.82
C SER A 174 12.54 15.05 15.92
N SER A 175 12.75 14.89 14.61
CA SER A 175 11.75 14.49 13.64
C SER A 175 12.42 14.07 12.33
N THR A 176 12.25 12.81 11.96
CA THR A 176 12.57 12.30 10.62
C THR A 176 11.37 11.55 10.04
N SER A 177 11.37 11.33 8.72
CA SER A 177 10.37 10.49 8.05
C SER A 177 10.31 9.11 8.71
N ASN A 178 9.10 8.56 8.89
CA ASN A 178 8.93 7.18 9.35
C ASN A 178 9.03 6.20 8.16
N ASP A 179 10.20 6.15 7.53
CA ASP A 179 10.49 5.31 6.36
C ASP A 179 11.35 4.08 6.69
N GLY A 180 11.72 3.91 7.97
CA GLY A 180 12.46 2.75 8.46
C GLY A 180 13.98 2.91 8.47
N TYR A 181 14.51 4.10 8.14
CA TYR A 181 15.95 4.33 8.03
C TYR A 181 16.39 5.76 8.42
N SER A 182 17.52 5.89 9.09
CA SER A 182 18.21 7.16 9.32
C SER A 182 19.73 6.96 9.29
N GLU A 183 20.44 7.89 8.64
CA GLU A 183 21.91 7.97 8.64
C GLU A 183 22.47 8.78 9.82
#